data_AF-A0A9N9KWC9-F1
#
_entry.id   AF-A0A9N9KWC9-F1
#
_cell.length_a   1.000
_cell.length_b   1.000
_cell.length_c   1.000
_cell.angle_alpha   90.00
_cell.angle_beta   90.00
_cell.angle_gamma   90.00
#
_symmetry.space_group_name_H-M   'P 1'
#
loop_
_entity.id
_entity.type
_entity.pdbx_description
1 polymer ?
#
loop_
_entity_poly.entity_id
_entity_poly.type
_entity_poly.pdbx_seq_one_letter_code
_entity_poly.pdbx_strand_id
1 'polypeptide(L)'
;MAPELSSNWKKLQAQLKQESAAKNERKRKAIPTERQQNTIAKRRRLEGKTQIATSISISKSLSASTKSRSHEILKRKRKMGLGASTESPAESSIPPTTNLASWAEDNDISARDLADAYGSNRNGNPTSTAATTVDKINCGLVEDVEIGKYIALDCEMVGVDGPLDRSVLARISIVNFHGHLVYDSFVKPEEFVTDWRTPVSGIAPRHMVTARKFDEVQTQVAEIMKDRIIVGHAIKNDLDVLMLTHPKKDIRDTSKYPGFRKYATGRTPSLKILAAEILGLEIQSGEHSSIEDARAAMLLMRRHKSGFDVDNAQRFPSMANGGARPKGGGGGGGKKKKKGKRG
;
A
#
# COMPACT_ATOMS: atom_id res chain seq x y z
N MET A 1 20.40 -51.10 24.22
CA MET A 1 21.78 -50.62 24.05
C MET A 1 21.75 -49.44 23.08
N ALA A 2 22.10 -48.24 23.53
CA ALA A 2 22.09 -47.03 22.69
C ALA A 2 23.35 -46.99 21.80
N PRO A 3 23.25 -46.59 20.52
CA PRO A 3 24.42 -46.53 19.64
C PRO A 3 25.24 -45.27 19.93
N GLU A 4 26.54 -45.45 20.13
CA GLU A 4 27.48 -44.37 20.38
C GLU A 4 27.53 -43.38 19.21
N LEU A 5 27.18 -42.13 19.49
CA LEU A 5 27.36 -41.01 18.58
C LEU A 5 28.87 -40.74 18.39
N SER A 6 29.38 -41.13 17.22
CA SER A 6 30.72 -40.91 16.65
C SER A 6 31.58 -39.84 17.36
N SER A 7 32.65 -40.25 18.02
CA SER A 7 33.65 -39.40 18.71
C SER A 7 34.17 -38.19 17.91
N ASN A 8 33.95 -38.14 16.60
CA ASN A 8 34.32 -37.01 15.74
C ASN A 8 33.43 -35.77 15.93
N TRP A 9 32.13 -35.91 16.24
CA TRP A 9 31.24 -34.75 16.40
C TRP A 9 31.52 -33.96 17.69
N LYS A 10 31.92 -34.66 18.77
CA LYS A 10 32.31 -34.04 20.04
C LYS A 10 33.60 -33.23 19.90
N LYS A 11 34.55 -33.71 19.09
CA LYS A 11 35.79 -32.99 18.78
C LYS A 11 35.53 -31.69 18.02
N LEU A 12 34.63 -31.72 17.03
CA LEU A 12 34.25 -30.52 16.27
C LEU A 12 33.57 -29.45 17.14
N GLN A 13 32.67 -29.86 18.04
CA GLN A 13 32.02 -28.94 18.99
C GLN A 13 33.00 -28.29 19.97
N ALA A 14 34.01 -29.04 20.43
CA ALA A 14 35.06 -28.49 21.29
C ALA A 14 35.92 -27.44 20.55
N GLN A 15 36.22 -27.69 19.27
CA GLN A 15 37.02 -26.80 18.45
C GLN A 15 36.30 -25.46 18.16
N LEU A 16 35.00 -25.52 17.85
CA LEU A 16 34.18 -24.32 17.63
C LEU A 16 34.03 -23.45 18.90
N LYS A 17 33.97 -24.07 20.08
CA LYS A 17 33.96 -23.35 21.36
C LYS A 17 35.28 -22.66 21.66
N GLN A 18 36.42 -23.29 21.32
CA GLN A 18 37.72 -22.65 21.48
C GLN A 18 37.93 -21.48 20.51
N GLU A 19 37.47 -21.61 19.26
CA GLU A 19 37.59 -20.56 18.25
C GLU A 19 36.74 -19.31 18.57
N SER A 20 35.52 -19.52 19.09
CA SER A 20 34.66 -18.42 19.55
C SER A 20 35.20 -17.70 20.79
N ALA A 21 35.79 -18.43 21.73
CA ALA A 21 36.47 -17.85 22.89
C ALA A 21 37.67 -16.99 22.48
N ALA A 22 38.52 -17.49 21.56
CA ALA A 22 39.68 -16.76 21.04
C ALA A 22 39.27 -15.47 20.29
N LYS A 23 38.15 -15.50 19.55
CA LYS A 23 37.62 -14.33 18.83
C LYS A 23 37.12 -13.23 19.78
N ASN A 24 36.51 -13.61 20.90
CA ASN A 24 36.07 -12.66 21.93
C ASN A 24 37.23 -12.05 22.71
N GLU A 25 38.30 -12.80 22.95
CA GLU A 25 39.47 -12.28 23.64
C GLU A 25 40.26 -11.26 22.79
N ARG A 26 40.33 -11.48 21.46
CA ARG A 26 40.89 -10.50 20.52
C ARG A 26 40.11 -9.18 20.47
N LYS A 27 38.78 -9.22 20.64
CA LYS A 27 37.94 -8.01 20.76
C LYS A 27 38.17 -7.25 22.07
N ARG A 28 38.50 -7.94 23.16
CA ARG A 28 38.75 -7.32 24.48
C ARG A 28 40.10 -6.63 24.61
N LYS A 29 41.10 -7.03 23.80
CA LYS A 29 42.47 -6.46 23.83
C LYS A 29 42.70 -5.34 22.80
N ALA A 30 41.69 -4.95 22.01
CA ALA A 30 41.82 -3.87 21.04
C ALA A 30 41.71 -2.49 21.73
N ILE A 31 42.78 -1.69 21.63
CA ILE A 31 42.84 -0.32 22.17
C ILE A 31 41.91 0.59 21.34
N PRO A 32 41.05 1.42 21.95
CA PRO A 32 40.13 2.30 21.21
C PRO A 32 40.88 3.37 20.43
N THR A 33 40.46 3.62 19.19
CA THR A 33 41.04 4.67 18.33
C THR A 33 40.53 6.07 18.74
N GLU A 34 41.35 7.09 18.52
CA GLU A 34 41.13 8.51 18.88
C GLU A 34 39.76 9.05 18.41
N ARG A 35 39.25 8.55 17.28
CA ARG A 35 37.93 8.91 16.72
C ARG A 35 36.76 8.46 17.61
N GLN A 36 36.89 7.37 18.36
CA GLN A 36 35.86 6.87 19.28
C GLN A 36 35.88 7.63 20.61
N GLN A 37 37.05 8.04 21.10
CA GLN A 37 37.17 8.87 22.30
C GLN A 37 36.52 10.25 22.11
N ASN A 38 36.66 10.84 20.92
CA ASN A 38 36.00 12.10 20.58
C ASN A 38 34.46 12.02 20.57
N THR A 39 33.88 10.86 20.24
CA THR A 39 32.41 10.67 20.29
C THR A 39 31.86 10.52 21.71
N ILE A 40 32.65 9.91 22.60
CA ILE A 40 32.30 9.74 24.02
C ILE A 40 32.40 11.08 24.77
N ALA A 41 33.42 11.89 24.46
CA ALA A 41 33.57 13.24 25.00
C ALA A 41 32.42 14.18 24.55
N LYS A 42 31.91 13.99 23.32
CA LYS A 42 30.79 14.78 22.79
C LYS A 42 29.44 14.44 23.43
N ARG A 43 29.23 13.18 23.84
CA ARG A 43 28.04 12.77 24.62
C ARG A 43 28.02 13.34 26.03
N ARG A 44 29.14 13.32 26.75
CA ARG A 44 29.23 13.92 28.10
C ARG A 44 29.02 15.43 28.14
N ARG A 45 29.25 16.14 27.02
CA ARG A 45 29.03 17.60 26.93
C ARG A 45 27.55 17.99 26.71
N LEU A 46 26.70 17.05 26.31
CA LEU A 46 25.28 17.28 26.01
C LEU A 46 24.34 17.01 27.20
N GLU A 47 24.81 16.28 28.23
CA GLU A 47 24.01 15.98 29.43
C GLU A 47 24.12 17.07 30.52
N GLY A 48 24.92 18.12 30.29
CA GLY A 48 25.14 19.21 31.24
C GLY A 48 24.83 20.58 30.68
N LYS A 49 23.55 20.89 30.37
CA LYS A 49 23.06 22.27 30.33
C LYS A 49 21.53 22.33 30.32
N THR A 50 20.97 22.50 31.51
CA THR A 50 19.60 22.99 31.71
C THR A 50 19.67 24.25 32.56
N GLN A 51 18.89 25.27 32.18
CA GLN A 51 18.65 26.56 32.85
C GLN A 51 19.76 27.63 32.61
N ILE A 52 19.50 28.89 32.24
CA ILE A 52 18.56 29.91 32.74
C ILE A 52 18.17 30.92 31.61
N ALA A 53 17.10 31.65 31.88
CA ALA A 53 16.22 32.57 31.16
C ALA A 53 16.73 33.89 30.50
N THR A 54 15.76 34.50 29.76
CA THR A 54 15.39 35.94 29.61
C THR A 54 16.14 36.91 28.66
N SER A 55 15.37 37.33 27.62
CA SER A 55 14.99 38.72 27.29
C SER A 55 15.87 39.63 26.38
N ILE A 56 15.13 40.42 25.59
CA ILE A 56 15.42 41.74 24.98
C ILE A 56 15.97 41.78 23.52
N SER A 57 15.37 42.73 22.82
CA SER A 57 15.33 43.13 21.42
C SER A 57 16.47 44.08 20.98
N ILE A 58 16.48 44.39 19.66
CA ILE A 58 16.84 45.68 19.00
C ILE A 58 17.91 45.59 17.87
N SER A 59 17.40 45.74 16.63
CA SER A 59 17.85 46.59 15.51
C SER A 59 18.93 46.21 14.48
N LYS A 60 18.52 46.48 13.23
CA LYS A 60 19.15 47.25 12.12
C LYS A 60 20.37 46.71 11.34
N SER A 61 20.06 46.41 10.07
CA SER A 61 20.67 46.91 8.82
C SER A 61 22.15 46.66 8.51
N LEU A 62 22.44 46.11 7.33
CA LEU A 62 22.88 46.88 6.15
C LEU A 62 23.08 45.99 4.91
N SER A 63 22.98 46.68 3.78
CA SER A 63 22.96 46.32 2.35
C SER A 63 24.33 45.97 1.72
N ALA A 64 24.31 45.19 0.62
CA ALA A 64 24.96 45.45 -0.69
C ALA A 64 24.99 44.13 -1.51
N SER A 65 24.21 43.99 -2.58
CA SER A 65 24.48 44.38 -3.99
C SER A 65 25.44 43.45 -4.77
N THR A 66 24.83 42.69 -5.70
CA THR A 66 25.25 42.44 -7.10
C THR A 66 26.68 42.01 -7.42
N LYS A 67 26.83 40.84 -8.06
CA LYS A 67 27.29 40.78 -9.46
C LYS A 67 27.05 39.41 -10.11
N SER A 68 26.42 39.50 -11.27
CA SER A 68 26.34 38.52 -12.35
C SER A 68 27.74 38.04 -12.78
N ARG A 69 27.87 36.75 -13.07
CA ARG A 69 28.88 36.25 -14.01
C ARG A 69 28.34 35.03 -14.76
N SER A 70 28.05 35.28 -16.03
CA SER A 70 27.84 34.33 -17.11
C SER A 70 29.05 33.41 -17.28
N HIS A 71 28.79 32.14 -17.58
CA HIS A 71 29.69 31.30 -18.38
C HIS A 71 28.87 30.37 -19.26
N GLU A 72 29.28 30.34 -20.51
CA GLU A 72 28.63 29.77 -21.68
C GLU A 72 29.27 28.41 -22.04
N ILE A 73 28.52 27.61 -22.80
CA ILE A 73 28.94 26.53 -23.73
C ILE A 73 29.29 25.16 -23.10
N LEU A 74 28.42 24.16 -23.35
CA LEU A 74 28.71 23.10 -24.33
C LEU A 74 27.41 22.40 -24.78
N LYS A 75 27.01 22.70 -26.03
CA LYS A 75 25.96 22.00 -26.79
C LYS A 75 26.52 20.68 -27.31
N ARG A 76 25.82 19.56 -27.08
CA ARG A 76 25.98 18.33 -27.87
C ARG A 76 24.71 18.04 -28.65
N LYS A 77 24.74 18.43 -29.93
CA LYS A 77 23.74 18.15 -30.97
C LYS A 77 24.14 16.84 -31.65
N ARG A 78 23.27 15.82 -31.64
CA ARG A 78 23.41 14.64 -32.52
C ARG A 78 22.55 14.84 -33.77
N LYS A 79 23.18 14.55 -34.90
CA LYS A 79 22.83 14.85 -36.28
C LYS A 79 22.01 13.69 -36.85
N MET A 80 20.89 14.03 -37.50
CA MET A 80 20.10 13.12 -38.34
C MET A 80 20.92 12.77 -39.59
N GLY A 81 21.02 11.49 -39.90
CA GLY A 81 21.63 10.96 -41.11
C GLY A 81 20.57 10.25 -41.94
N LEU A 82 20.33 10.78 -43.13
CA LEU A 82 19.53 10.23 -44.22
C LEU A 82 20.30 9.07 -44.86
N GLY A 83 19.64 7.94 -45.10
CA GLY A 83 20.21 6.81 -45.82
C GLY A 83 19.10 5.88 -46.30
N ALA A 84 18.69 6.08 -47.56
CA ALA A 84 17.90 5.12 -48.30
C ALA A 84 18.80 3.97 -48.77
N SER A 85 18.33 2.73 -48.65
CA SER A 85 18.56 1.66 -49.62
C SER A 85 17.69 0.45 -49.31
N THR A 86 17.32 -0.19 -50.40
CA THR A 86 16.27 -1.17 -50.65
C THR A 86 16.74 -2.60 -50.32
N GLU A 87 15.74 -3.50 -50.23
CA GLU A 87 15.77 -4.96 -50.41
C GLU A 87 15.95 -5.89 -49.19
N SER A 88 14.93 -6.74 -49.04
CA SER A 88 14.84 -7.96 -48.23
C SER A 88 15.52 -9.14 -48.96
N PRO A 89 15.82 -10.29 -48.32
CA PRO A 89 14.77 -11.32 -48.13
C PRO A 89 14.89 -12.27 -46.89
N ALA A 90 13.75 -12.95 -46.62
CA ALA A 90 13.51 -14.24 -45.93
C ALA A 90 13.96 -14.41 -44.44
N GLU A 91 13.12 -14.64 -43.42
CA GLU A 91 11.99 -15.56 -43.14
C GLU A 91 12.38 -16.93 -42.52
N SER A 92 11.97 -17.13 -41.26
CA SER A 92 11.50 -18.40 -40.60
C SER A 92 11.21 -18.08 -39.12
N SER A 93 10.17 -18.56 -38.41
CA SER A 93 8.95 -19.31 -38.72
C SER A 93 8.15 -19.50 -37.39
N ILE A 94 7.01 -18.83 -37.20
CA ILE A 94 5.89 -19.26 -36.33
C ILE A 94 4.59 -18.75 -37.00
N PRO A 95 3.56 -19.60 -37.26
CA PRO A 95 2.48 -19.31 -38.21
C PRO A 95 1.44 -18.29 -37.71
N PRO A 96 0.75 -17.59 -38.62
CA PRO A 96 -0.12 -16.47 -38.29
C PRO A 96 -1.55 -16.92 -37.97
N THR A 97 -2.10 -16.35 -36.90
CA THR A 97 -3.46 -15.78 -36.77
C THR A 97 -4.53 -16.19 -37.80
N THR A 98 -4.87 -17.48 -37.91
CA THR A 98 -6.04 -17.95 -38.67
C THR A 98 -7.26 -18.25 -37.82
N ASN A 99 -7.19 -18.16 -36.49
CA ASN A 99 -8.30 -18.57 -35.61
C ASN A 99 -9.31 -17.49 -35.23
N LEU A 100 -9.08 -16.21 -35.54
CA LEU A 100 -10.00 -15.15 -35.09
C LEU A 100 -10.98 -14.70 -36.18
N ALA A 101 -10.50 -14.57 -37.43
CA ALA A 101 -11.37 -14.18 -38.55
C ALA A 101 -12.36 -15.30 -38.93
N SER A 102 -11.91 -16.55 -38.99
CA SER A 102 -12.78 -17.70 -39.28
C SER A 102 -13.83 -17.93 -38.18
N TRP A 103 -13.45 -17.71 -36.91
CA TRP A 103 -14.41 -17.79 -35.80
C TRP A 103 -15.45 -16.67 -35.84
N ALA A 104 -15.07 -15.46 -36.26
CA ALA A 104 -15.99 -14.35 -36.40
C ALA A 104 -17.04 -14.59 -37.49
N GLU A 105 -16.61 -15.13 -38.63
CA GLU A 105 -17.50 -15.50 -39.74
C GLU A 105 -18.47 -16.62 -39.34
N ASP A 106 -18.00 -17.66 -38.64
CA ASP A 106 -18.83 -18.77 -38.18
C ASP A 106 -19.87 -18.38 -37.10
N ASN A 107 -19.69 -17.22 -36.46
CA ASN A 107 -20.58 -16.73 -35.40
C ASN A 107 -21.39 -15.48 -35.82
N ASP A 108 -21.46 -15.18 -37.12
CA ASP A 108 -22.15 -14.00 -37.67
C ASP A 108 -21.67 -12.67 -37.02
N ILE A 109 -20.41 -12.61 -36.56
CA ILE A 109 -19.84 -11.41 -35.95
C ILE A 109 -19.18 -10.58 -37.05
N SER A 110 -19.68 -9.36 -37.25
CA SER A 110 -19.16 -8.51 -38.31
C SER A 110 -17.71 -8.11 -38.03
N ALA A 111 -16.92 -7.94 -39.10
CA ALA A 111 -15.55 -7.43 -38.99
C ALA A 111 -15.48 -6.06 -38.27
N ARG A 112 -16.59 -5.31 -38.28
CA ARG A 112 -16.76 -4.05 -37.57
C ARG A 112 -16.90 -4.27 -36.06
N ASP A 113 -17.74 -5.20 -35.64
CA ASP A 113 -17.92 -5.54 -34.22
C ASP A 113 -16.63 -6.13 -33.62
N LEU A 114 -15.88 -6.90 -34.41
CA LEU A 114 -14.56 -7.41 -34.02
C LEU A 114 -13.53 -6.27 -33.85
N ALA A 115 -13.54 -5.29 -34.74
CA ALA A 115 -12.66 -4.12 -34.67
C ALA A 115 -13.03 -3.19 -33.50
N ASP A 116 -14.32 -3.05 -33.19
CA ASP A 116 -14.80 -2.28 -32.04
C ASP A 116 -14.47 -2.97 -30.71
N ALA A 117 -14.43 -4.31 -30.68
CA ALA A 117 -14.04 -5.09 -29.51
C ALA A 117 -12.52 -5.19 -29.29
N TYR A 118 -11.72 -5.26 -30.36
CA TYR A 118 -10.29 -5.62 -30.27
C TYR A 118 -9.30 -4.67 -30.96
N GLY A 119 -9.72 -3.66 -31.73
CA GLY A 119 -8.82 -2.59 -32.12
C GLY A 119 -9.13 -1.84 -33.42
N SER A 120 -9.42 -0.54 -33.28
CA SER A 120 -8.75 0.48 -34.08
C SER A 120 -8.62 1.80 -33.31
N ASN A 121 -7.60 1.85 -32.46
CA ASN A 121 -7.03 3.11 -32.00
C ASN A 121 -6.10 3.66 -33.10
N ARG A 122 -6.66 4.28 -34.13
CA ARG A 122 -5.96 5.14 -35.09
C ARG A 122 -6.91 6.27 -35.51
N ASN A 123 -6.66 7.45 -34.95
CA ASN A 123 -7.31 8.74 -35.23
C ASN A 123 -8.66 9.00 -34.55
N GLY A 124 -8.59 9.42 -33.28
CA GLY A 124 -9.28 10.61 -32.76
C GLY A 124 -10.79 10.73 -32.97
N ASN A 125 -11.59 9.86 -32.33
CA ASN A 125 -12.83 10.23 -31.64
C ASN A 125 -13.31 9.04 -30.77
N PRO A 126 -13.51 9.17 -29.44
CA PRO A 126 -13.89 8.02 -28.62
C PRO A 126 -15.42 7.90 -28.55
N THR A 127 -15.97 6.88 -29.21
CA THR A 127 -17.35 6.44 -28.98
C THR A 127 -17.31 5.13 -28.21
N SER A 128 -17.56 5.21 -26.91
CA SER A 128 -18.15 4.19 -26.04
C SER A 128 -17.70 2.72 -26.17
N THR A 129 -16.42 2.43 -25.95
CA THR A 129 -15.94 1.16 -25.35
C THR A 129 -14.59 1.43 -24.67
N ALA A 130 -14.54 1.25 -23.34
CA ALA A 130 -13.33 1.31 -22.50
C ALA A 130 -12.27 2.34 -22.93
N ALA A 131 -12.64 3.61 -23.01
CA ALA A 131 -11.64 4.68 -23.05
C ALA A 131 -10.77 4.51 -21.80
N THR A 132 -9.49 4.21 -22.00
CA THR A 132 -8.47 4.36 -20.97
C THR A 132 -8.33 5.86 -20.73
N THR A 133 -9.32 6.47 -20.09
CA THR A 133 -9.25 7.85 -19.65
C THR A 133 -8.13 7.89 -18.63
N VAL A 134 -7.02 8.53 -19.02
CA VAL A 134 -5.91 8.77 -18.12
C VAL A 134 -6.46 9.45 -16.86
N ASP A 135 -6.16 8.89 -15.69
CA ASP A 135 -6.65 9.43 -14.43
C ASP A 135 -6.20 10.87 -14.26
N LYS A 136 -7.17 11.76 -14.02
CA LYS A 136 -6.89 13.15 -13.72
C LYS A 136 -6.51 13.27 -12.24
N ILE A 137 -5.22 13.45 -11.98
CA ILE A 137 -4.70 13.61 -10.62
C ILE A 137 -5.29 14.85 -9.94
N ASN A 138 -5.61 14.74 -8.65
CA ASN A 138 -6.17 15.79 -7.81
C ASN A 138 -7.51 16.35 -8.34
N CYS A 139 -8.28 15.57 -9.09
CA CYS A 139 -9.53 16.01 -9.70
C CYS A 139 -10.65 16.32 -8.70
N GLY A 140 -10.56 15.86 -7.46
CA GLY A 140 -11.68 15.85 -6.52
C GLY A 140 -12.68 14.79 -6.93
N LEU A 141 -13.98 15.05 -6.76
CA LEU A 141 -15.04 14.16 -7.21
C LEU A 141 -15.13 14.16 -8.74
N VAL A 142 -15.16 12.97 -9.33
CA VAL A 142 -15.39 12.79 -10.77
C VAL A 142 -16.90 12.80 -11.03
N GLU A 143 -17.35 13.65 -11.95
CA GLU A 143 -18.80 13.87 -12.22
C GLU A 143 -19.43 12.70 -12.98
N ASP A 144 -18.72 12.12 -13.95
CA ASP A 144 -19.25 11.12 -14.88
C ASP A 144 -18.93 9.67 -14.50
N VAL A 145 -18.90 9.36 -13.19
CA VAL A 145 -18.60 7.99 -12.72
C VAL A 145 -19.63 7.47 -11.72
N GLU A 146 -20.15 6.29 -12.01
CA GLU A 146 -20.98 5.58 -11.05
C GLU A 146 -20.12 5.04 -9.89
N ILE A 147 -20.43 5.49 -8.67
CA ILE A 147 -19.71 5.07 -7.46
C ILE A 147 -20.02 3.60 -7.10
N GLY A 148 -21.29 3.19 -7.21
CA GLY A 148 -21.73 1.83 -6.92
C GLY A 148 -21.62 1.41 -5.45
N LYS A 149 -22.04 0.18 -5.11
CA LYS A 149 -22.14 -0.29 -3.72
C LYS A 149 -20.79 -0.44 -2.99
N TYR A 150 -19.74 -0.76 -3.74
CA TYR A 150 -18.41 -1.01 -3.22
C TYR A 150 -17.46 0.08 -3.69
N ILE A 151 -16.68 0.61 -2.75
CA ILE A 151 -15.59 1.53 -3.03
C ILE A 151 -14.30 0.97 -2.42
N ALA A 152 -13.17 1.22 -3.05
CA ALA A 152 -11.87 1.07 -2.41
C ALA A 152 -11.25 2.43 -2.18
N LEU A 153 -10.57 2.61 -1.06
CA LEU A 153 -9.83 3.81 -0.77
C LEU A 153 -8.45 3.48 -0.23
N ASP A 154 -7.52 4.39 -0.46
CA ASP A 154 -6.16 4.36 0.05
C ASP A 154 -5.66 5.80 0.27
N CYS A 155 -4.90 6.00 1.34
CA CYS A 155 -4.36 7.29 1.74
C CYS A 155 -2.84 7.28 1.72
N GLU A 156 -2.24 8.37 1.22
CA GLU A 156 -0.84 8.67 1.47
C GLU A 156 -0.72 9.62 2.67
N MET A 157 0.27 9.35 3.52
CA MET A 157 0.49 10.11 4.75
C MET A 157 1.89 10.70 4.82
N VAL A 158 1.99 11.81 5.54
CA VAL A 158 3.26 12.49 5.88
C VAL A 158 3.44 12.53 7.39
N GLY A 159 4.69 12.59 7.84
CA GLY A 159 5.07 12.73 9.24
C GLY A 159 4.98 14.18 9.71
N VAL A 160 4.40 14.37 10.90
CA VAL A 160 4.32 15.67 11.58
C VAL A 160 5.04 15.62 12.92
N ASP A 161 5.37 16.79 13.45
CA ASP A 161 6.02 16.87 14.76
C ASP A 161 5.11 16.31 15.86
N GLY A 162 5.71 15.64 16.84
CA GLY A 162 4.98 15.03 17.95
C GLY A 162 5.55 13.68 18.41
N PRO A 163 5.05 13.16 19.55
CA PRO A 163 5.46 11.85 20.04
C PRO A 163 5.05 10.75 19.06
N LEU A 164 5.92 9.76 18.88
CA LEU A 164 5.68 8.54 18.09
C LEU A 164 5.59 8.70 16.56
N ASP A 165 6.21 9.72 15.96
CA ASP A 165 6.28 9.88 14.49
C ASP A 165 4.89 9.80 13.82
N ARG A 166 3.98 10.64 14.35
CA ARG A 166 2.57 10.65 13.98
C ARG A 166 2.41 11.00 12.50
N SER A 167 1.47 10.31 11.86
CA SER A 167 1.15 10.46 10.45
C SER A 167 -0.15 11.24 10.26
N VAL A 168 -0.20 12.12 9.27
CA VAL A 168 -1.40 12.86 8.86
C VAL A 168 -1.66 12.69 7.37
N LEU A 169 -2.91 12.85 6.97
CA LEU A 169 -3.35 12.71 5.58
C LEU A 169 -2.68 13.75 4.67
N ALA A 170 -2.19 13.30 3.52
CA ALA A 170 -1.64 14.18 2.48
C ALA A 170 -2.19 13.89 1.07
N ARG A 171 -2.73 12.70 0.83
CA ARG A 171 -3.50 12.38 -0.37
C ARG A 171 -4.50 11.27 -0.07
N ILE A 172 -5.64 11.30 -0.73
CA ILE A 172 -6.59 10.19 -0.74
C ILE A 172 -7.06 9.91 -2.16
N SER A 173 -7.16 8.63 -2.49
CA SER A 173 -7.79 8.14 -3.72
C SER A 173 -8.92 7.18 -3.39
N ILE A 174 -10.02 7.26 -4.15
CA ILE A 174 -11.17 6.37 -4.06
C ILE A 174 -11.51 5.87 -5.47
N VAL A 175 -11.70 4.56 -5.59
CA VAL A 175 -12.14 3.91 -6.83
C VAL A 175 -13.43 3.11 -6.61
N ASN A 176 -14.23 2.98 -7.66
CA ASN A 176 -15.44 2.14 -7.62
C ASN A 176 -15.10 0.65 -7.74
N PHE A 177 -16.13 -0.20 -7.71
CA PHE A 177 -15.98 -1.64 -7.90
C PHE A 177 -15.21 -2.02 -9.18
N HIS A 178 -15.41 -1.30 -10.28
CA HIS A 178 -14.76 -1.60 -11.55
C HIS A 178 -13.30 -1.12 -11.60
N GLY A 179 -12.86 -0.31 -10.63
CA GLY A 179 -11.53 0.29 -10.59
C GLY A 179 -11.48 1.68 -11.25
N HIS A 180 -12.62 2.25 -11.65
CA HIS A 180 -12.68 3.61 -12.16
C HIS A 180 -12.48 4.60 -11.00
N LEU A 181 -11.73 5.66 -11.26
CA LEU A 181 -11.47 6.70 -10.27
C LEU A 181 -12.77 7.45 -9.94
N VAL A 182 -13.09 7.53 -8.65
CA VAL A 182 -14.24 8.26 -8.10
C VAL A 182 -13.79 9.58 -7.50
N TYR A 183 -12.69 9.55 -6.77
CA TYR A 183 -12.18 10.71 -6.06
C TYR A 183 -10.65 10.64 -5.97
N ASP A 184 -9.95 11.74 -6.25
CA ASP A 184 -8.52 11.89 -5.94
C ASP A 184 -8.24 13.32 -5.48
N SER A 185 -7.61 13.47 -4.32
CA SER A 185 -7.22 14.79 -3.81
C SER A 185 -5.92 14.73 -3.04
N PHE A 186 -5.03 15.66 -3.34
CA PHE A 186 -4.03 16.09 -2.36
C PHE A 186 -4.71 16.87 -1.26
N VAL A 187 -4.25 16.67 -0.03
CA VAL A 187 -4.82 17.26 1.18
C VAL A 187 -3.75 18.07 1.86
N LYS A 188 -4.08 19.30 2.23
CA LYS A 188 -3.17 20.19 2.95
C LYS A 188 -3.15 19.77 4.43
N PRO A 189 -2.00 19.32 4.97
CA PRO A 189 -1.88 19.05 6.39
C PRO A 189 -2.14 20.33 7.20
N GLU A 190 -2.92 20.21 8.26
CA GLU A 190 -3.18 21.32 9.19
C GLU A 190 -1.96 21.63 10.07
N GLU A 191 -1.08 20.64 10.20
CA GLU A 191 0.07 20.66 11.10
C GLU A 191 1.39 20.75 10.31
N PHE A 192 2.45 21.16 11.01
CA PHE A 192 3.76 21.30 10.38
C PHE A 192 4.36 19.93 10.03
N VAL A 193 4.56 19.71 8.73
CA VAL A 193 5.17 18.48 8.20
C VAL A 193 6.67 18.49 8.48
N THR A 194 7.13 17.48 9.22
CA THR A 194 8.55 17.26 9.57
C THR A 194 9.21 16.26 8.61
N ASP A 195 8.45 15.30 8.10
CA ASP A 195 8.93 14.31 7.14
C ASP A 195 7.86 14.03 6.06
N TRP A 196 8.20 14.32 4.80
CA TRP A 196 7.30 14.07 3.67
C TRP A 196 7.21 12.59 3.29
N ARG A 197 8.19 11.78 3.70
CA ARG A 197 8.28 10.35 3.35
C ARG A 197 8.19 10.10 1.84
N THR A 198 8.60 11.08 1.02
CA THR A 198 8.42 11.09 -0.43
C THR A 198 8.86 9.81 -1.14
N PRO A 199 9.99 9.14 -0.78
CA PRO A 199 10.38 7.89 -1.41
C PRO A 199 9.36 6.75 -1.27
N VAL A 200 8.47 6.85 -0.29
CA VAL A 200 7.38 5.91 -0.05
C VAL A 200 6.05 6.53 -0.46
N SER A 201 5.68 7.70 0.08
CA SER A 201 4.35 8.29 -0.09
C SER A 201 4.10 8.93 -1.47
N GLY A 202 5.16 9.20 -2.24
CA GLY A 202 5.08 10.03 -3.45
C GLY A 202 4.64 11.48 -3.21
N ILE A 203 4.53 11.93 -1.94
CA ILE A 203 4.11 13.29 -1.61
C ILE A 203 5.33 14.20 -1.49
N ALA A 204 5.26 15.37 -2.12
CA ALA A 204 6.27 16.42 -2.04
C ALA A 204 5.62 17.78 -1.73
N PRO A 205 6.37 18.75 -1.17
CA PRO A 205 5.85 20.09 -0.85
C PRO A 205 5.14 20.78 -2.02
N ARG A 206 5.61 20.53 -3.26
CA ARG A 206 5.01 21.09 -4.48
C ARG A 206 3.54 20.70 -4.67
N HIS A 207 3.11 19.53 -4.16
CA HIS A 207 1.72 19.07 -4.28
C HIS A 207 0.77 19.91 -3.39
N MET A 208 1.30 20.57 -2.36
CA MET A 208 0.51 21.40 -1.45
C MET A 208 0.00 22.70 -2.06
N VAL A 209 0.59 23.14 -3.19
CA VAL A 209 0.16 24.35 -3.90
C VAL A 209 -1.27 24.21 -4.42
N THR A 210 -1.66 23.00 -4.82
CA THR A 210 -2.99 22.68 -5.34
C THR A 210 -3.81 21.80 -4.41
N ALA A 211 -3.33 21.55 -3.19
CA ALA A 211 -4.00 20.68 -2.24
C ALA A 211 -5.26 21.36 -1.67
N ARG A 212 -6.32 20.56 -1.51
CA ARG A 212 -7.56 21.01 -0.86
C ARG A 212 -7.39 21.03 0.65
N LYS A 213 -8.27 21.75 1.34
CA LYS A 213 -8.29 21.75 2.79
C LYS A 213 -8.80 20.42 3.33
N PHE A 214 -8.36 20.05 4.53
CA PHE A 214 -8.71 18.77 5.15
C PHE A 214 -10.22 18.64 5.38
N ASP A 215 -10.87 19.69 5.88
CA ASP A 215 -12.31 19.75 6.15
C ASP A 215 -13.18 19.48 4.90
N GLU A 216 -12.82 20.10 3.77
CA GLU A 216 -13.48 19.91 2.47
C GLU A 216 -13.37 18.45 2.02
N VAL A 217 -12.15 17.90 2.05
CA VAL A 217 -11.87 16.53 1.61
C VAL A 217 -12.57 15.52 2.52
N GLN A 218 -12.46 15.69 3.84
CA GLN A 218 -13.10 14.81 4.82
C GLN A 218 -14.61 14.77 4.62
N THR A 219 -15.25 15.92 4.39
CA THR A 219 -16.70 16.01 4.16
C THR A 219 -17.10 15.26 2.88
N GLN A 220 -16.38 15.48 1.77
CA GLN A 220 -16.65 14.81 0.50
C GLN A 220 -16.45 13.29 0.60
N VAL A 221 -15.35 12.86 1.23
CA VAL A 221 -15.02 11.45 1.44
C VAL A 221 -16.06 10.76 2.33
N ALA A 222 -16.51 11.42 3.41
CA ALA A 222 -17.55 10.90 4.29
C ALA A 222 -18.88 10.68 3.54
N GLU A 223 -19.27 11.61 2.66
CA GLU A 223 -20.47 11.45 1.83
C GLU A 223 -20.33 10.31 0.82
N ILE A 224 -19.16 10.14 0.20
CA ILE A 224 -18.89 9.01 -0.71
C ILE A 224 -18.97 7.68 0.03
N MET A 225 -18.44 7.60 1.26
CA MET A 225 -18.40 6.38 2.09
C MET A 225 -19.78 5.96 2.63
N LYS A 226 -20.69 6.91 2.79
CA LYS A 226 -22.00 6.69 3.41
C LYS A 226 -22.79 5.59 2.71
N ASP A 227 -23.33 4.67 3.51
CA ASP A 227 -24.15 3.52 3.06
C ASP A 227 -23.46 2.59 2.03
N ARG A 228 -22.12 2.60 1.96
CA ARG A 228 -21.32 1.76 1.06
C ARG A 228 -20.45 0.76 1.80
N ILE A 229 -19.96 -0.23 1.05
CA ILE A 229 -18.96 -1.17 1.54
C ILE A 229 -17.57 -0.66 1.16
N ILE A 230 -16.72 -0.48 2.16
CA ILE A 230 -15.35 0.00 2.00
C ILE A 230 -14.40 -1.17 1.87
N VAL A 231 -13.56 -1.13 0.84
CA VAL A 231 -12.47 -2.06 0.60
C VAL A 231 -11.15 -1.31 0.80
N GLY A 232 -10.14 -1.98 1.34
CA GLY A 232 -8.80 -1.40 1.44
C GLY A 232 -7.80 -2.39 1.99
N HIS A 233 -6.59 -1.92 2.27
CA HIS A 233 -5.52 -2.73 2.86
C HIS A 233 -5.01 -2.08 4.14
N ALA A 234 -5.25 -2.72 5.28
CA ALA A 234 -4.99 -2.13 6.60
C ALA A 234 -5.76 -0.83 6.85
N ILE A 235 -7.01 -0.77 6.33
CA ILE A 235 -7.94 0.37 6.27
C ILE A 235 -8.13 1.17 7.57
N LYS A 236 -7.77 0.59 8.73
CA LYS A 236 -7.80 1.32 9.99
C LYS A 236 -6.88 2.55 9.93
N ASN A 237 -5.71 2.42 9.32
CA ASN A 237 -4.73 3.50 9.23
C ASN A 237 -5.30 4.68 8.44
N ASP A 238 -5.96 4.40 7.32
CA ASP A 238 -6.64 5.39 6.48
C ASP A 238 -7.77 6.09 7.22
N LEU A 239 -8.65 5.32 7.87
CA LEU A 239 -9.78 5.86 8.64
C LEU A 239 -9.30 6.71 9.82
N ASP A 240 -8.21 6.32 10.49
CA ASP A 240 -7.63 7.09 11.60
C ASP A 240 -7.15 8.47 11.11
N VAL A 241 -6.43 8.55 9.99
CA VAL A 241 -5.92 9.85 9.46
C VAL A 241 -7.01 10.69 8.81
N LEU A 242 -8.09 10.07 8.33
CA LEU A 242 -9.31 10.75 7.91
C LEU A 242 -10.15 11.24 9.10
N MET A 243 -9.87 10.77 10.32
CA MET A 243 -10.72 10.97 11.50
C MET A 243 -12.17 10.51 11.26
N LEU A 244 -12.36 9.45 10.48
CA LEU A 244 -13.66 8.87 10.15
C LEU A 244 -13.78 7.46 10.73
N THR A 245 -15.02 7.00 10.88
CA THR A 245 -15.30 5.60 11.26
C THR A 245 -16.30 5.01 10.30
N HIS A 246 -16.28 3.68 10.15
CA HIS A 246 -17.22 2.95 9.30
C HIS A 246 -17.71 1.69 10.00
N PRO A 247 -18.97 1.25 9.77
CA PRO A 247 -19.48 0.02 10.37
C PRO A 247 -18.61 -1.18 10.00
N LYS A 248 -18.15 -1.94 11.00
CA LYS A 248 -17.23 -3.07 10.80
C LYS A 248 -17.75 -4.14 9.83
N LYS A 249 -19.08 -4.32 9.78
CA LYS A 249 -19.77 -5.25 8.86
C LYS A 249 -19.70 -4.82 7.39
N ASP A 250 -19.47 -3.54 7.14
CA ASP A 250 -19.41 -2.90 5.82
C ASP A 250 -17.96 -2.58 5.42
N ILE A 251 -16.98 -3.22 6.07
CA ILE A 251 -15.56 -3.14 5.72
C ILE A 251 -15.09 -4.48 5.15
N ARG A 252 -14.29 -4.43 4.10
CA ARG A 252 -13.55 -5.55 3.49
C ARG A 252 -12.06 -5.20 3.47
N ASP A 253 -11.40 -5.45 4.59
CA ASP A 253 -9.96 -5.22 4.75
C ASP A 253 -9.17 -6.42 4.24
N THR A 254 -8.47 -6.23 3.12
CA THR A 254 -7.67 -7.28 2.47
C THR A 254 -6.51 -7.76 3.35
N SER A 255 -5.96 -6.92 4.22
CA SER A 255 -4.89 -7.32 5.15
C SER A 255 -5.38 -8.30 6.23
N LYS A 256 -6.68 -8.26 6.56
CA LYS A 256 -7.29 -9.07 7.62
C LYS A 256 -7.99 -10.33 7.10
N TYR A 257 -8.04 -10.54 5.79
CA TYR A 257 -8.70 -11.69 5.21
C TYR A 257 -7.90 -12.97 5.49
N PRO A 258 -8.46 -13.97 6.21
CA PRO A 258 -7.72 -15.16 6.62
C PRO A 258 -7.15 -15.95 5.44
N GLY A 259 -7.86 -15.97 4.31
CA GLY A 259 -7.44 -16.67 3.09
C GLY A 259 -6.13 -16.15 2.49
N PHE A 260 -5.68 -14.95 2.88
CA PHE A 260 -4.44 -14.35 2.40
C PHE A 260 -3.22 -14.63 3.29
N ARG A 261 -3.40 -15.14 4.51
CA ARG A 261 -2.27 -15.40 5.43
C ARG A 261 -1.26 -16.42 4.90
N LYS A 262 -1.70 -17.28 3.97
CA LYS A 262 -0.83 -18.26 3.29
C LYS A 262 0.27 -17.62 2.46
N TYR A 263 0.09 -16.39 1.98
CA TYR A 263 1.09 -15.66 1.17
C TYR A 263 2.18 -14.98 2.00
N ALA A 264 2.07 -14.97 3.33
CA ALA A 264 3.07 -14.38 4.23
C ALA A 264 3.39 -15.29 5.42
N THR A 265 3.41 -16.61 5.19
CA THR A 265 3.80 -17.60 6.20
C THR A 265 3.01 -17.46 7.52
N GLY A 266 1.70 -17.21 7.41
CA GLY A 266 0.79 -17.03 8.53
C GLY A 266 0.71 -15.61 9.10
N ARG A 267 1.63 -14.72 8.73
CA ARG A 267 1.59 -13.28 9.08
C ARG A 267 0.61 -12.53 8.18
N THR A 268 0.38 -11.26 8.50
CA THR A 268 -0.33 -10.34 7.62
C THR A 268 0.53 -10.05 6.39
N PRO A 269 0.08 -10.40 5.17
CA PRO A 269 0.80 -10.09 3.94
C PRO A 269 0.68 -8.60 3.61
N SER A 270 1.70 -8.02 2.98
CA SER A 270 1.61 -6.68 2.41
C SER A 270 0.79 -6.68 1.13
N LEU A 271 0.25 -5.52 0.76
CA LEU A 271 -0.48 -5.34 -0.49
C LEU A 271 0.38 -5.72 -1.70
N LYS A 272 1.66 -5.31 -1.71
CA LYS A 272 2.63 -5.66 -2.74
C LYS A 272 2.77 -7.18 -2.95
N ILE A 273 2.89 -7.95 -1.87
CA ILE A 273 2.99 -9.41 -1.96
C ILE A 273 1.70 -9.99 -2.54
N LEU A 274 0.54 -9.51 -2.07
CA LEU A 274 -0.75 -10.01 -2.57
C LEU A 274 -0.99 -9.67 -4.04
N ALA A 275 -0.65 -8.44 -4.45
CA ALA A 275 -0.76 -8.02 -5.83
C ALA A 275 0.12 -8.87 -6.75
N ALA A 276 1.37 -9.13 -6.35
CA ALA A 276 2.28 -9.98 -7.12
C ALA A 276 1.78 -11.43 -7.21
N GLU A 277 1.46 -12.05 -6.07
CA GLU A 277 1.14 -13.49 -5.99
C GLU A 277 -0.26 -13.85 -6.51
N ILE A 278 -1.24 -12.95 -6.36
CA ILE A 278 -2.65 -13.25 -6.69
C ILE A 278 -3.06 -12.61 -8.02
N LEU A 279 -2.59 -11.38 -8.28
CA LEU A 279 -2.97 -10.62 -9.47
C LEU A 279 -1.90 -10.66 -10.57
N GLY A 280 -0.66 -11.08 -10.25
CA GLY A 280 0.47 -10.97 -11.18
C GLY A 280 0.86 -9.53 -11.47
N LEU A 281 0.55 -8.60 -10.57
CA LEU A 281 0.83 -7.17 -10.72
C LEU A 281 2.00 -6.75 -9.84
N GLU A 282 2.97 -6.07 -10.43
CA GLU A 282 4.04 -5.41 -9.69
C GLU A 282 3.64 -3.97 -9.39
N ILE A 283 3.32 -3.71 -8.12
CA ILE A 283 2.99 -2.39 -7.58
C ILE A 283 4.04 -1.95 -6.58
N GLN A 284 4.07 -0.65 -6.22
CA GLN A 284 4.98 -0.11 -5.21
C GLN A 284 6.47 -0.44 -5.52
N SER A 285 6.86 -0.35 -6.79
CA SER A 285 8.26 -0.53 -7.24
C SER A 285 9.11 0.72 -6.99
N GLY A 286 8.48 1.87 -6.73
CA GLY A 286 9.10 3.12 -6.30
C GLY A 286 8.20 3.85 -5.31
N GLU A 287 7.89 5.11 -5.60
CA GLU A 287 6.87 5.88 -4.87
C GLU A 287 5.51 5.18 -4.98
N HIS A 288 4.74 5.19 -3.88
CA HIS A 288 3.40 4.64 -3.86
C HIS A 288 2.42 5.55 -4.62
N SER A 289 1.36 4.92 -5.12
CA SER A 289 0.25 5.61 -5.75
C SER A 289 -1.02 5.11 -5.12
N SER A 290 -1.62 5.90 -4.23
CA SER A 290 -2.94 5.59 -3.66
C SER A 290 -4.01 5.16 -4.68
N ILE A 291 -3.99 5.63 -5.93
CA ILE A 291 -4.92 5.15 -6.97
C ILE A 291 -4.62 3.68 -7.33
N GLU A 292 -3.35 3.35 -7.54
CA GLU A 292 -2.90 1.98 -7.86
C GLU A 292 -3.20 1.03 -6.70
N ASP A 293 -2.91 1.45 -5.48
CA ASP A 293 -3.09 0.65 -4.27
C ASP A 293 -4.58 0.41 -3.97
N ALA A 294 -5.44 1.43 -4.10
CA ALA A 294 -6.89 1.27 -4.00
C ALA A 294 -7.44 0.30 -5.07
N ARG A 295 -6.94 0.37 -6.31
CA ARG A 295 -7.32 -0.58 -7.37
C ARG A 295 -6.85 -1.99 -7.07
N ALA A 296 -5.62 -2.17 -6.61
CA ALA A 296 -5.10 -3.47 -6.23
C ALA A 296 -5.93 -4.10 -5.10
N ALA A 297 -6.27 -3.32 -4.06
CA ALA A 297 -7.15 -3.77 -2.98
C ALA A 297 -8.56 -4.16 -3.49
N MET A 298 -9.15 -3.36 -4.38
CA MET A 298 -10.44 -3.68 -5.00
C MET A 298 -10.39 -4.96 -5.83
N LEU A 299 -9.35 -5.13 -6.66
CA LEU A 299 -9.16 -6.32 -7.48
C LEU A 299 -8.97 -7.59 -6.64
N LEU A 300 -8.20 -7.51 -5.55
CA LEU A 300 -8.04 -8.60 -4.59
C LEU A 300 -9.37 -9.00 -3.96
N MET A 301 -10.16 -8.01 -3.51
CA MET A 301 -11.50 -8.26 -2.96
C MET A 301 -12.40 -8.91 -4.01
N ARG A 302 -12.43 -8.39 -5.23
CA ARG A 302 -13.23 -8.93 -6.35
C ARG A 302 -12.87 -10.37 -6.68
N ARG A 303 -11.58 -10.68 -6.80
CA ARG A 303 -11.08 -12.03 -7.11
C ARG A 303 -11.50 -13.05 -6.05
N HIS A 304 -11.64 -12.62 -4.80
CA HIS A 304 -11.98 -13.48 -3.66
C HIS A 304 -13.33 -13.12 -3.02
N LYS A 305 -14.24 -12.50 -3.77
CA LYS A 305 -15.47 -11.89 -3.23
C LYS A 305 -16.32 -12.88 -2.42
N SER A 306 -16.50 -14.10 -2.94
CA SER A 306 -17.27 -15.15 -2.24
C SER A 306 -16.67 -15.49 -0.87
N GLY A 307 -15.34 -15.58 -0.77
CA GLY A 307 -14.64 -15.83 0.48
C GLY A 307 -14.76 -14.68 1.46
N PHE A 308 -14.67 -13.43 0.98
CA PHE A 308 -14.91 -12.23 1.79
C PHE A 308 -16.35 -12.17 2.33
N ASP A 309 -17.34 -12.51 1.50
CA ASP A 309 -18.74 -12.49 1.90
C ASP A 309 -19.05 -13.56 2.95
N VAL A 310 -18.48 -14.77 2.82
CA VAL A 310 -18.59 -15.84 3.82
C VAL A 310 -17.92 -15.45 5.13
N ASP A 311 -16.66 -14.97 5.10
CA ASP A 311 -15.95 -14.52 6.30
C ASP A 311 -16.70 -13.40 7.02
N ASN A 312 -17.25 -12.44 6.27
CA ASN A 312 -18.05 -11.38 6.85
C ASN A 312 -19.36 -11.89 7.47
N ALA A 313 -20.09 -12.78 6.79
CA ALA A 313 -21.33 -13.36 7.30
C ALA A 313 -21.10 -14.18 8.59
N GLN A 314 -19.95 -14.85 8.70
CA GLN A 314 -19.56 -15.57 9.92
C GLN A 314 -19.23 -14.62 11.08
N ARG A 315 -18.56 -13.50 10.79
CA ARG A 315 -18.19 -12.50 11.81
C ARG A 315 -19.38 -11.66 12.28
N PHE A 316 -20.30 -11.37 11.38
CA PHE A 316 -21.46 -10.52 11.60
C PHE A 316 -22.74 -11.23 11.15
N PRO A 317 -23.17 -12.29 11.87
CA PRO A 317 -24.40 -12.99 11.54
C PRO A 317 -25.59 -12.03 11.62
N SER A 318 -26.43 -12.02 10.59
CA SER A 318 -27.65 -11.21 10.61
C SER A 318 -28.58 -11.72 11.71
N MET A 319 -29.01 -10.86 12.62
CA MET A 319 -30.05 -11.18 13.61
C MET A 319 -31.46 -11.31 12.98
N ALA A 320 -31.56 -11.33 11.66
CA ALA A 320 -32.79 -11.58 10.92
C ALA A 320 -33.11 -13.09 10.84
N ASN A 321 -33.14 -13.75 11.99
CA ASN A 321 -33.96 -14.94 12.17
C ASN A 321 -34.35 -15.07 13.64
N GLY A 322 -35.43 -14.39 14.02
CA GLY A 322 -36.21 -14.70 15.22
C GLY A 322 -36.94 -16.04 15.09
N GLY A 323 -36.25 -17.08 14.62
CA GLY A 323 -36.74 -18.44 14.53
C GLY A 323 -36.50 -19.14 15.86
N ALA A 324 -37.57 -19.27 16.64
CA ALA A 324 -37.76 -20.14 17.80
C ALA A 324 -36.52 -20.89 18.33
N ARG A 325 -36.09 -20.54 19.55
CA ARG A 325 -35.43 -21.52 20.43
C ARG A 325 -36.25 -22.82 20.41
N PRO A 326 -35.67 -23.99 20.14
CA PRO A 326 -36.39 -25.23 20.39
C PRO A 326 -36.65 -25.26 21.90
N LYS A 327 -37.92 -25.26 22.28
CA LYS A 327 -38.34 -25.58 23.64
C LYS A 327 -37.72 -26.93 23.98
N GLY A 328 -36.77 -26.93 24.91
CA GLY A 328 -36.28 -28.15 25.53
C GLY A 328 -37.47 -28.88 26.11
N GLY A 329 -37.88 -29.97 25.45
CA GLY A 329 -38.87 -30.89 25.93
C GLY A 329 -38.35 -31.51 27.23
N GLY A 330 -39.12 -31.33 28.30
CA GLY A 330 -38.87 -31.98 29.57
C GLY A 330 -38.99 -33.50 29.42
N GLY A 331 -37.99 -34.21 29.92
CA GLY A 331 -38.04 -35.64 30.19
C GLY A 331 -37.50 -35.86 31.60
N GLY A 332 -38.41 -36.06 32.56
CA GLY A 332 -38.09 -36.32 33.96
C GLY A 332 -37.28 -37.61 34.14
N GLY A 333 -36.40 -37.60 35.13
CA GLY A 333 -35.58 -38.75 35.49
C GLY A 333 -34.87 -38.51 36.81
N GLY A 334 -35.63 -38.37 37.89
CA GLY A 334 -35.08 -38.30 39.23
C GLY A 334 -34.33 -39.60 39.59
N LYS A 335 -33.06 -39.48 39.98
CA LYS A 335 -32.37 -40.47 40.80
C LYS A 335 -31.46 -39.77 41.82
N LYS A 336 -31.98 -39.69 43.05
CA LYS A 336 -31.21 -39.41 44.27
C LYS A 336 -30.02 -40.39 44.36
N LYS A 337 -28.78 -39.89 44.34
CA LYS A 337 -27.60 -40.66 44.76
C LYS A 337 -27.38 -40.48 46.26
N LYS A 338 -27.59 -41.58 46.99
CA LYS A 338 -27.26 -41.82 48.40
C LYS A 338 -25.79 -41.46 48.67
N LYS A 339 -25.54 -40.63 49.68
CA LYS A 339 -24.22 -40.51 50.34
C LYS A 339 -23.89 -41.86 50.99
N GLY A 340 -22.85 -42.52 50.51
CA GLY A 340 -22.26 -43.69 51.14
C GLY A 340 -21.34 -43.27 52.28
N LYS A 341 -21.66 -43.76 53.47
CA LYS A 341 -20.81 -43.79 54.67
C LYS A 341 -20.05 -45.12 54.61
N ARG A 342 -18.71 -45.06 54.59
CA ARG A 342 -17.78 -46.11 55.02
C ARG A 342 -16.74 -45.33 55.83
N GLY A 343 -16.46 -45.64 57.07
CA GLY A 343 -16.36 -46.96 57.69
C GLY A 343 -15.02 -46.93 58.39
#